data_AF-A0A945UCD6-F1
#
_entry.id   AF-A0A945UCD6-F1
#
_cell.length_a   1.000
_cell.length_b   1.000
_cell.length_c   1.000
_cell.angle_alpha   90.00
_cell.angle_beta   90.00
_cell.angle_gamma   90.00
#
_symmetry.space_group_name_H-M   'P 1'
#
loop_
_entity.id
_entity.type
_entity.pdbx_description
1 polymer ?
#
loop_
_entity_poly.entity_id
_entity_poly.type
_entity_poly.pdbx_seq_one_letter_code
_entity_poly.pdbx_strand_id
1 'polypeptide(L)'
;KIFRQFVLSPRIAEIAAALMRVERVRLYHDNSLAKEPGCGRTPWHYDAEHFPIATNNVCTAWIPLQAIPQNMGPLAFAVGMETYRLVESVESSRFDMSYDRTVGKVFAGHGVEVDDGPFGLGEISFHHSRSFHTAGPNNMTESRMVLATTYFEDGACVVPAPTMISGDWRKFMPDVGAGEPIRSRYNPVCFPREG
;
A
#
# COMPACT_ATOMS: atom_id res chain seq x y z
N LYS A 1 -13.95 18.60 -0.39
CA LYS A 1 -15.01 17.95 0.43
C LYS A 1 -15.13 16.45 0.14
N ILE A 2 -15.24 16.04 -1.13
CA ILE A 2 -15.39 14.63 -1.53
C ILE A 2 -14.15 13.76 -1.17
N PHE A 3 -12.94 14.17 -1.54
CA PHE A 3 -11.72 13.41 -1.20
C PHE A 3 -11.61 13.08 0.29
N ARG A 4 -11.82 14.08 1.15
CA ARG A 4 -11.81 13.88 2.61
C ARG A 4 -12.84 12.84 3.08
N GLN A 5 -14.01 12.77 2.44
CA GLN A 5 -15.04 11.78 2.80
C GLN A 5 -14.63 10.36 2.43
N PHE A 6 -13.90 10.18 1.32
CA PHE A 6 -13.35 8.88 0.95
C PHE A 6 -12.19 8.46 1.86
N VAL A 7 -11.21 9.35 2.06
CA VAL A 7 -10.04 9.10 2.92
C VAL A 7 -10.46 8.79 4.36
N LEU A 8 -11.43 9.53 4.89
CA LEU A 8 -11.96 9.35 6.25
C LEU A 8 -13.28 8.56 6.26
N SER A 9 -13.50 7.69 5.27
CA SER A 9 -14.70 6.87 5.20
C SER A 9 -14.74 5.89 6.38
N PRO A 10 -15.75 5.96 7.27
CA PRO A 10 -15.85 5.05 8.40
C PRO A 10 -15.97 3.60 7.97
N ARG A 11 -16.67 3.35 6.85
CA ARG A 11 -16.86 2.00 6.31
C ARG A 11 -15.54 1.40 5.82
N ILE A 12 -14.70 2.18 5.17
CA ILE A 12 -13.39 1.70 4.68
C ILE A 12 -12.44 1.47 5.87
N ALA A 13 -12.41 2.40 6.82
CA ALA A 13 -11.61 2.27 8.03
C ALA A 13 -12.04 1.10 8.93
N GLU A 14 -13.35 0.82 9.02
CA GLU A 14 -13.90 -0.34 9.73
C GLU A 14 -13.46 -1.66 9.07
N ILE A 15 -13.53 -1.76 7.74
CA ILE A 15 -13.03 -2.93 7.01
C ILE A 15 -11.52 -3.11 7.26
N ALA A 16 -10.74 -2.03 7.19
CA ALA A 16 -9.31 -2.07 7.47
C ALA A 16 -9.03 -2.55 8.92
N ALA A 17 -9.75 -2.00 9.91
CA ALA A 17 -9.64 -2.41 11.31
C ALA A 17 -9.98 -3.90 11.50
N ALA A 18 -11.04 -4.39 10.85
CA ALA A 18 -11.44 -5.80 10.90
C ALA A 18 -10.37 -6.72 10.27
N LEU A 19 -9.83 -6.35 9.11
CA LEU A 19 -8.75 -7.10 8.43
C LEU A 19 -7.46 -7.13 9.26
N MET A 20 -7.13 -6.01 9.91
CA MET A 20 -5.99 -5.86 10.82
C MET A 20 -6.22 -6.48 12.21
N ARG A 21 -7.48 -6.86 12.51
CA ARG A 21 -7.91 -7.40 13.81
C ARG A 21 -7.62 -6.47 14.99
N VAL A 22 -7.89 -5.18 14.82
CA VAL A 22 -7.68 -4.15 15.84
C VAL A 22 -8.96 -3.39 16.13
N GLU A 23 -9.09 -2.88 17.35
CA GLU A 23 -10.25 -2.08 17.75
C GLU A 23 -10.19 -0.65 17.21
N ARG A 24 -8.98 -0.14 16.91
CA ARG A 24 -8.79 1.23 16.46
C ARG A 24 -7.70 1.36 15.40
N VAL A 25 -8.00 2.09 14.32
CA VAL A 25 -7.03 2.46 13.29
C VAL A 25 -6.92 3.97 13.11
N ARG A 26 -5.71 4.41 12.76
CA ARG A 26 -5.37 5.78 12.39
C ARG A 26 -5.00 5.87 10.92
N LEU A 27 -5.25 7.04 10.33
CA LEU A 27 -4.74 7.37 9.00
C LEU A 27 -3.22 7.60 9.06
N TYR A 28 -2.45 6.91 8.23
CA TYR A 28 -1.05 7.27 7.97
C TYR A 28 -0.98 8.39 6.94
N HIS A 29 -1.46 8.12 5.72
CA HIS A 29 -1.57 9.09 4.63
C HIS A 29 -2.58 8.63 3.57
N ASP A 30 -2.87 9.53 2.63
CA ASP A 30 -3.60 9.24 1.41
C ASP A 30 -2.83 9.74 0.19
N ASN A 31 -2.94 9.01 -0.92
CA ASN A 31 -2.27 9.32 -2.16
C ASN A 31 -3.23 9.15 -3.35
N SER A 32 -3.17 10.08 -4.31
CA SER A 32 -3.70 9.85 -5.66
C SER A 32 -2.58 9.30 -6.54
N LEU A 33 -2.83 8.15 -7.17
CA LEU A 33 -1.85 7.45 -8.02
C LEU A 33 -2.35 7.40 -9.45
N ALA A 34 -1.61 8.01 -10.36
CA ALA A 34 -1.84 7.95 -11.80
C ALA A 34 -0.79 7.04 -12.45
N LYS A 35 -1.23 6.16 -13.35
CA LYS A 35 -0.36 5.62 -14.40
C LYS A 35 -0.81 6.20 -15.73
N GLU A 36 0.00 7.10 -16.29
CA GLU A 36 -0.25 7.68 -17.61
C GLU A 36 -0.18 6.61 -18.73
N PRO A 37 -0.77 6.86 -19.90
CA PRO A 37 -0.59 6.02 -21.08
C PRO A 37 0.88 5.71 -21.37
N GLY A 38 1.21 4.43 -21.56
CA GLY A 38 2.59 3.98 -21.79
C GLY A 38 3.47 3.94 -20.54
N CYS A 39 2.94 4.30 -19.36
CA CYS A 39 3.68 4.17 -18.10
C CYS A 39 3.99 2.70 -17.83
N GLY A 40 5.25 2.43 -17.49
CA GLY A 40 5.74 1.08 -17.23
C GLY A 40 5.13 0.44 -15.98
N ARG A 41 5.61 -0.78 -15.67
CA ARG A 41 5.22 -1.49 -14.46
C ARG A 41 5.71 -0.78 -13.20
N THR A 42 5.00 -1.03 -12.10
CA THR A 42 5.52 -0.79 -10.75
C THR A 42 6.25 -2.06 -10.34
N PRO A 43 7.54 -2.03 -10.00
CA PRO A 43 8.26 -3.23 -9.60
C PRO A 43 7.59 -3.99 -8.46
N TRP A 44 7.86 -5.28 -8.33
CA TRP A 44 7.54 -6.05 -7.14
C TRP A 44 8.08 -5.40 -5.86
N HIS A 45 7.28 -5.35 -4.79
CA HIS A 45 7.69 -4.81 -3.49
C HIS A 45 6.68 -5.18 -2.38
N TYR A 46 7.02 -4.83 -1.14
CA TYR A 46 6.09 -4.69 -0.03
C TYR A 46 6.31 -3.33 0.65
N ASP A 47 5.30 -2.82 1.34
CA ASP A 47 5.29 -1.45 1.83
C ASP A 47 5.96 -1.27 3.21
N ALA A 48 6.12 -2.34 3.99
CA ALA A 48 6.52 -2.26 5.40
C ALA A 48 7.81 -1.47 5.65
N GLU A 49 8.80 -1.53 4.75
CA GLU A 49 10.07 -0.80 4.88
C GLU A 49 9.97 0.69 4.54
N HIS A 50 8.91 1.08 3.82
CA HIS A 50 8.68 2.46 3.39
C HIS A 50 7.97 3.28 4.47
N PHE A 51 7.32 2.63 5.43
CA PHE A 51 6.61 3.30 6.50
C PHE A 51 7.48 3.38 7.76
N PRO A 52 7.76 4.57 8.31
CA PRO A 52 8.54 4.71 9.55
C PRO A 52 7.66 4.45 10.77
N ILE A 53 6.83 3.42 10.74
CA ILE A 53 5.88 3.05 11.78
C ILE A 53 6.43 1.80 12.48
N ALA A 54 6.55 1.83 13.81
CA ALA A 54 7.07 0.74 14.62
C ALA A 54 6.05 -0.41 14.82
N THR A 55 5.29 -0.75 13.78
CA THR A 55 4.46 -1.94 13.67
C THR A 55 4.34 -2.32 12.19
N ASN A 56 4.14 -3.61 11.91
CA ASN A 56 3.80 -4.06 10.57
C ASN A 56 2.28 -4.04 10.33
N ASN A 57 1.49 -3.89 11.40
CA ASN A 57 0.02 -3.89 11.33
C ASN A 57 -0.45 -2.57 10.70
N VAL A 58 -0.37 -2.55 9.38
CA VAL A 58 -0.63 -1.42 8.50
C VAL A 58 -1.32 -1.98 7.26
N CYS A 59 -2.41 -1.35 6.84
CA CYS A 59 -3.24 -1.79 5.73
C CYS A 59 -3.53 -0.63 4.78
N THR A 60 -3.35 -0.87 3.48
CA THR A 60 -3.67 0.09 2.42
C THR A 60 -4.97 -0.34 1.74
N ALA A 61 -5.94 0.57 1.70
CA ALA A 61 -7.11 0.48 0.83
C ALA A 61 -6.79 1.14 -0.51
N TRP A 62 -6.83 0.38 -1.60
CA TRP A 62 -6.55 0.82 -2.96
C TRP A 62 -7.84 0.84 -3.78
N ILE A 63 -8.25 2.03 -4.19
CA ILE A 63 -9.60 2.34 -4.69
C ILE A 63 -9.48 2.88 -6.13
N PRO A 64 -9.71 2.05 -7.15
CA PRO A 64 -9.89 2.49 -8.54
C PRO A 64 -10.92 3.60 -8.65
N LEU A 65 -10.62 4.64 -9.45
CA LEU A 65 -11.60 5.68 -9.79
C LEU A 65 -12.37 5.36 -11.09
N GLN A 66 -12.02 4.25 -11.72
CA GLN A 66 -12.63 3.67 -12.91
C GLN A 66 -12.49 2.15 -12.85
N ALA A 67 -13.17 1.43 -13.75
CA ALA A 67 -12.80 0.03 -14.00
C ALA A 67 -11.36 -0.05 -14.54
N ILE A 68 -10.59 -1.03 -14.08
CA ILE A 68 -9.19 -1.24 -14.49
C ILE A 68 -9.10 -2.61 -15.15
N PRO A 69 -9.21 -2.68 -16.49
CA PRO A 69 -8.99 -3.93 -17.22
C PRO A 69 -7.51 -4.33 -17.17
N GLN A 70 -7.22 -5.59 -17.55
CA GLN A 70 -5.88 -6.18 -17.43
C GLN A 70 -4.77 -5.34 -18.07
N ASN A 71 -5.05 -4.72 -19.21
CA ASN A 71 -4.08 -3.93 -19.97
C ASN A 71 -3.92 -2.48 -19.46
N MET A 72 -4.65 -2.07 -18.43
CA MET A 72 -4.54 -0.75 -17.77
C MET A 72 -3.62 -0.79 -16.53
N GLY A 73 -3.02 -1.94 -16.24
CA GLY A 73 -2.06 -2.10 -15.14
C GLY A 73 -2.71 -2.17 -13.76
N PRO A 74 -3.57 -3.19 -13.50
CA PRO A 74 -4.08 -3.46 -12.17
C PRO A 74 -2.94 -3.82 -11.21
N LEU A 75 -3.25 -3.79 -9.91
CA LEU A 75 -2.38 -4.42 -8.91
C LEU A 75 -2.35 -5.93 -9.15
N ALA A 76 -1.21 -6.55 -8.85
CA ALA A 76 -1.08 -7.99 -8.75
C ALA A 76 -0.37 -8.37 -7.46
N PHE A 77 -0.77 -9.47 -6.85
CA PHE A 77 -0.32 -9.91 -5.53
C PHE A 77 0.25 -11.31 -5.60
N ALA A 78 1.39 -11.53 -4.97
CA ALA A 78 1.86 -12.87 -4.64
C ALA A 78 1.06 -13.37 -3.44
N VAL A 79 0.22 -14.37 -3.64
CA VAL A 79 -0.72 -14.86 -2.62
C VAL A 79 0.06 -15.45 -1.44
N GLY A 80 -0.15 -14.86 -0.26
CA GLY A 80 0.48 -15.26 1.00
C GLY A 80 1.31 -14.14 1.63
N MET A 81 1.18 -13.98 2.95
CA MET A 81 1.80 -12.89 3.71
C MET A 81 3.33 -12.97 3.79
N GLU A 82 3.89 -14.16 3.63
CA GLU A 82 5.32 -14.44 3.84
C GLU A 82 6.08 -14.69 2.51
N THR A 83 5.43 -14.46 1.37
CA THR A 83 6.04 -14.64 0.04
C THR A 83 7.27 -13.75 -0.16
N TYR A 84 7.30 -12.57 0.48
CA TYR A 84 8.45 -11.67 0.47
C TYR A 84 9.74 -12.35 0.97
N ARG A 85 9.65 -13.31 1.90
CA ARG A 85 10.81 -14.03 2.44
C ARG A 85 11.52 -14.89 1.40
N LEU A 86 10.82 -15.32 0.35
CA LEU A 86 11.42 -16.08 -0.75
C LEU A 86 12.39 -15.23 -1.57
N VAL A 87 12.26 -13.90 -1.49
CA VAL A 87 13.00 -12.94 -2.32
C VAL A 87 13.76 -11.89 -1.50
N GLU A 88 13.86 -12.04 -0.18
CA GLU A 88 14.63 -11.15 0.71
C GLU A 88 16.11 -11.03 0.30
N SER A 89 16.69 -12.11 -0.24
CA SER A 89 18.08 -12.12 -0.71
C SER A 89 18.26 -11.64 -2.15
N VAL A 90 17.17 -11.28 -2.85
CA VAL A 90 17.23 -10.81 -4.24
C VAL A 90 17.58 -9.33 -4.23
N GLU A 91 18.74 -8.98 -4.80
CA GLU A 91 19.17 -7.58 -4.88
C GLU A 91 18.20 -6.76 -5.73
N SER A 92 17.68 -5.67 -5.14
CA SER A 92 16.82 -4.73 -5.86
C SER A 92 17.61 -3.99 -6.94
N SER A 93 17.07 -3.93 -8.16
CA SER A 93 17.57 -3.07 -9.24
C SER A 93 16.53 -2.02 -9.58
N ARG A 94 16.94 -0.76 -9.66
CA ARG A 94 16.11 0.36 -10.16
C ARG A 94 16.40 0.72 -11.61
N PHE A 95 17.40 0.09 -12.22
CA PHE A 95 17.91 0.45 -13.54
C PHE A 95 17.30 -0.40 -14.66
N ASP A 96 16.76 -1.57 -14.33
CA ASP A 96 16.23 -2.52 -15.30
C ASP A 96 15.15 -3.43 -14.69
N MET A 97 14.68 -4.40 -15.48
CA MET A 97 13.69 -5.39 -15.08
C MET A 97 14.31 -6.69 -14.52
N SER A 98 15.60 -6.70 -14.15
CA SER A 98 16.27 -7.90 -13.67
C SER A 98 15.66 -8.40 -12.35
N TYR A 99 15.33 -7.48 -11.45
CA TYR A 99 14.69 -7.76 -10.17
C TYR A 99 13.34 -8.45 -10.36
N ASP A 100 12.39 -7.82 -11.06
CA ASP A 100 11.06 -8.39 -11.31
C ASP A 100 11.12 -9.75 -12.01
N ARG A 101 12.03 -9.92 -12.97
CA ARG A 101 12.21 -11.19 -13.67
C ARG A 101 12.71 -12.29 -12.72
N THR A 102 13.61 -11.95 -11.80
CA THR A 102 14.14 -12.89 -10.82
C THR A 102 13.09 -13.27 -9.81
N VAL A 103 12.37 -12.29 -9.25
CA VAL A 103 11.21 -12.51 -8.38
C VAL A 103 10.17 -13.43 -9.04
N GLY A 104 9.78 -13.15 -10.28
CA GLY A 104 8.81 -13.97 -11.01
C GLY A 104 9.28 -15.42 -11.20
N LYS A 105 10.58 -15.64 -11.46
CA LYS A 105 11.16 -17.00 -11.53
C LYS A 105 11.13 -17.70 -10.17
N VAL A 106 11.46 -17.01 -9.08
CA VAL A 106 11.44 -17.56 -7.72
C VAL A 106 10.02 -17.98 -7.35
N PHE A 107 9.03 -17.11 -7.57
CA PHE A 107 7.63 -17.40 -7.31
C PHE A 107 7.11 -18.58 -8.12
N ALA A 108 7.38 -18.61 -9.44
CA ALA A 108 7.03 -19.76 -10.28
C ALA A 108 7.69 -21.06 -9.80
N GLY A 109 8.97 -21.01 -9.43
CA GLY A 109 9.72 -22.17 -8.91
C GLY A 109 9.20 -22.72 -7.59
N HIS A 110 8.57 -21.87 -6.77
CA HIS A 110 7.95 -22.26 -5.49
C HIS A 110 6.43 -22.49 -5.59
N GLY A 111 5.85 -22.38 -6.80
CA GLY A 111 4.40 -22.51 -6.99
C GLY A 111 3.58 -21.43 -6.28
N VAL A 112 4.14 -20.24 -6.10
CA VAL A 112 3.41 -19.09 -5.54
C VAL A 112 2.35 -18.64 -6.54
N GLU A 113 1.10 -18.68 -6.12
CA GLU A 113 -0.01 -18.13 -6.88
C GLU A 113 0.12 -16.60 -6.97
N VAL A 114 -0.16 -16.05 -8.15
CA VAL A 114 -0.21 -14.62 -8.39
C VAL A 114 -1.64 -14.26 -8.78
N ASP A 115 -2.29 -13.45 -7.95
CA ASP A 115 -3.58 -12.84 -8.26
C ASP A 115 -3.34 -11.52 -8.98
N ASP A 116 -3.61 -11.49 -10.29
CA ASP A 116 -3.45 -10.33 -11.16
C ASP A 116 -4.77 -9.88 -11.81
N GLY A 117 -5.90 -10.17 -11.17
CA GLY A 117 -7.23 -9.89 -11.73
C GLY A 117 -7.51 -8.40 -12.04
N PRO A 118 -8.40 -8.13 -13.01
CA PRO A 118 -8.88 -6.77 -13.26
C PRO A 118 -9.78 -6.28 -12.13
N PHE A 119 -9.99 -4.96 -12.05
CA PHE A 119 -10.91 -4.35 -11.09
C PHE A 119 -12.15 -3.80 -11.79
N GLY A 120 -13.33 -4.18 -11.30
CA GLY A 120 -14.60 -3.55 -11.62
C GLY A 120 -14.77 -2.18 -10.96
N LEU A 121 -15.71 -1.39 -11.46
CA LEU A 121 -16.05 -0.11 -10.84
C LEU A 121 -16.64 -0.33 -9.44
N GLY A 122 -16.05 0.33 -8.44
CA GLY A 122 -16.49 0.25 -7.05
C GLY A 122 -15.84 -0.87 -6.24
N GLU A 123 -15.01 -1.71 -6.86
CA GLU A 123 -14.16 -2.65 -6.14
C GLU A 123 -13.03 -1.93 -5.41
N ILE A 124 -12.57 -2.52 -4.30
CA ILE A 124 -11.48 -1.99 -3.48
C ILE A 124 -10.57 -3.16 -3.12
N SER A 125 -9.28 -3.01 -3.35
CA SER A 125 -8.29 -3.93 -2.78
C SER A 125 -7.87 -3.44 -1.39
N PHE A 126 -7.69 -4.38 -0.47
CA PHE A 126 -7.04 -4.13 0.81
C PHE A 126 -5.81 -5.02 0.90
N HIS A 127 -4.65 -4.43 1.18
CA HIS A 127 -3.42 -5.19 1.34
C HIS A 127 -2.67 -4.78 2.60
N HIS A 128 -2.05 -5.76 3.24
CA HIS A 128 -1.21 -5.53 4.41
C HIS A 128 0.16 -5.02 3.96
N SER A 129 0.88 -4.30 4.82
CA SER A 129 2.21 -3.74 4.48
C SER A 129 3.25 -4.78 4.04
N ARG A 130 3.03 -6.07 4.36
CA ARG A 130 3.86 -7.20 3.94
C ARG A 130 3.32 -8.00 2.75
N SER A 131 2.11 -7.69 2.29
CA SER A 131 1.57 -8.29 1.08
C SER A 131 2.44 -7.89 -0.11
N PHE A 132 3.13 -8.86 -0.69
CA PHE A 132 4.08 -8.62 -1.76
C PHE A 132 3.33 -8.44 -3.08
N HIS A 133 3.55 -7.31 -3.75
CA HIS A 133 2.70 -6.87 -4.84
C HIS A 133 3.45 -6.05 -5.90
N THR A 134 2.83 -5.92 -7.07
CA THR A 134 3.31 -5.19 -8.24
C THR A 134 2.12 -4.52 -8.94
N ALA A 135 2.38 -3.74 -9.99
CA ALA A 135 1.33 -3.30 -10.90
C ALA A 135 1.82 -3.36 -12.35
N GLY A 136 0.98 -3.88 -13.25
CA GLY A 136 1.28 -3.96 -14.67
C GLY A 136 1.53 -2.59 -15.33
N PRO A 137 2.07 -2.57 -16.56
CA PRO A 137 2.14 -1.33 -17.35
C PRO A 137 0.74 -0.87 -17.74
N ASN A 138 0.58 0.43 -17.98
CA ASN A 138 -0.63 0.95 -18.61
C ASN A 138 -0.43 1.00 -20.13
N ASN A 139 -1.03 0.05 -20.84
CA ASN A 139 -0.99 -0.03 -22.30
C ASN A 139 -2.24 0.59 -22.96
N MET A 140 -3.06 1.30 -22.20
CA MET A 140 -4.22 2.03 -22.70
C MET A 140 -3.86 3.46 -23.09
N THR A 141 -4.78 4.14 -23.77
CA THR A 141 -4.68 5.57 -24.11
C THR A 141 -5.20 6.50 -23.01
N GLU A 142 -5.74 5.93 -21.93
CA GLU A 142 -6.30 6.66 -20.79
C GLU A 142 -5.47 6.41 -19.53
N SER A 143 -5.36 7.40 -18.66
CA SER A 143 -4.61 7.29 -17.40
C SER A 143 -5.36 6.44 -16.38
N ARG A 144 -4.68 5.50 -15.74
CA ARG A 144 -5.22 4.70 -14.63
C ARG A 144 -5.17 5.50 -13.33
N MET A 145 -6.31 5.85 -12.76
CA MET A 145 -6.41 6.71 -11.58
C MET A 145 -6.92 5.93 -10.37
N VAL A 146 -6.28 6.15 -9.23
CA VAL A 146 -6.56 5.43 -7.99
C VAL A 146 -6.43 6.39 -6.81
N LEU A 147 -7.30 6.24 -5.84
CA LEU A 147 -7.08 6.71 -4.47
C LEU A 147 -6.57 5.58 -3.60
N ALA A 148 -5.45 5.81 -2.90
CA ALA A 148 -4.94 4.91 -1.89
C ALA A 148 -5.05 5.58 -0.51
N THR A 149 -5.48 4.84 0.50
CA THR A 149 -5.50 5.29 1.89
C THR A 149 -4.86 4.24 2.77
N THR A 150 -3.83 4.63 3.52
CA THR A 150 -3.07 3.72 4.37
C THR A 150 -3.43 3.96 5.82
N TYR A 151 -3.84 2.89 6.52
CA TYR A 151 -4.19 2.87 7.92
C TYR A 151 -3.17 2.10 8.73
N PHE A 152 -2.98 2.47 9.99
CA PHE A 152 -2.13 1.74 10.93
C PHE A 152 -2.84 1.57 12.28
N GLU A 153 -2.41 0.58 13.05
CA GLU A 153 -2.92 0.30 14.40
C GLU A 153 -2.66 1.46 15.36
N ASP A 154 -3.70 1.90 16.10
CA ASP A 154 -3.53 2.98 17.09
C ASP A 154 -2.51 2.62 18.17
N GLY A 155 -1.78 3.63 18.65
CA GLY A 155 -0.72 3.44 19.65
C GLY A 155 0.65 3.11 19.05
N ALA A 156 0.75 2.86 17.74
CA ALA A 156 2.05 2.72 17.08
C ALA A 156 2.90 4.00 17.23
N CYS A 157 4.20 3.80 17.38
CA CYS A 157 5.19 4.88 17.41
C CYS A 157 5.90 5.04 16.06
N VAL A 158 6.59 6.15 15.88
CA VAL A 158 7.61 6.27 14.84
C VAL A 158 8.76 5.32 15.16
N VAL A 159 9.36 4.70 14.15
CA VAL A 159 10.60 3.91 14.37
C VAL A 159 11.69 4.78 15.03
N PRO A 160 12.54 4.23 15.92
CA PRO A 160 13.57 5.02 16.61
C PRO A 160 14.61 5.66 15.69
N ALA A 161 14.85 5.05 14.53
CA ALA A 161 15.81 5.53 13.54
C ALA A 161 15.21 5.44 12.12
N PRO A 162 14.37 6.41 11.72
CA PRO A 162 13.83 6.47 10.36
C PRO A 162 14.96 6.63 9.34
N THR A 163 14.85 5.92 8.21
CA THR A 163 15.87 5.95 7.15
C THR A 163 15.40 6.80 5.98
N MET A 164 16.29 7.01 5.00
CA MET A 164 15.92 7.67 3.74
C MET A 164 14.87 6.91 2.92
N ILE A 165 14.68 5.60 3.17
CA ILE A 165 13.66 4.78 2.51
C ILE A 165 12.26 5.29 2.88
N SER A 166 12.10 5.80 4.11
CA SER A 166 10.84 6.39 4.58
C SER A 166 10.54 7.78 3.99
N GLY A 167 11.43 8.32 3.16
CA GLY A 167 11.28 9.63 2.53
C GLY A 167 11.12 10.77 3.54
N ASP A 168 10.40 11.82 3.14
CA ASP A 168 10.08 12.96 3.99
C ASP A 168 8.84 12.69 4.85
N TRP A 169 8.95 11.67 5.71
CA TRP A 169 7.85 11.14 6.50
C TRP A 169 7.20 12.15 7.45
N ARG A 170 7.94 13.19 7.83
CA ARG A 170 7.45 14.27 8.70
C ARG A 170 6.29 15.05 8.07
N LYS A 171 6.14 15.00 6.73
CA LYS A 171 4.96 15.54 6.03
C LYS A 171 3.67 14.84 6.43
N PHE A 172 3.73 13.55 6.75
CA PHE A 172 2.55 12.72 7.09
C PHE A 172 2.26 12.68 8.59
N MET A 173 3.25 13.00 9.42
CA MET A 173 3.14 13.02 10.89
C MET A 173 3.90 14.22 11.47
N PRO A 174 3.41 15.45 11.20
CA PRO A 174 4.04 16.66 11.72
C PRO A 174 4.05 16.63 13.25
N ASP A 175 5.10 17.23 13.83
CA ASP A 175 5.24 17.39 15.28
C ASP A 175 5.37 16.07 16.09
N VAL A 176 5.71 14.95 15.41
CA VAL A 176 5.98 13.65 16.05
C VAL A 176 7.46 13.29 15.88
N GLY A 177 8.14 13.02 17.00
CA GLY A 177 9.54 12.58 17.05
C GLY A 177 9.75 11.09 16.78
N ALA A 178 10.99 10.70 16.49
CA ALA A 178 11.35 9.30 16.40
C ALA A 178 11.13 8.60 17.76
N GLY A 179 10.53 7.40 17.76
CA GLY A 179 10.14 6.68 18.97
C GLY A 179 8.86 7.18 19.65
N GLU A 180 8.28 8.30 19.22
CA GLU A 180 7.07 8.86 19.83
C GLU A 180 5.78 8.26 19.24
N PRO A 181 4.68 8.18 20.03
CA PRO A 181 3.39 7.76 19.53
C PRO A 181 2.88 8.64 18.39
N ILE A 182 2.40 8.03 17.30
CA ILE A 182 1.92 8.75 16.12
C ILE A 182 0.51 9.29 16.38
N ARG A 183 0.45 10.54 16.87
CA ARG A 183 -0.81 11.22 17.21
C ARG A 183 -0.86 12.68 16.72
N SER A 184 -0.38 12.92 15.50
CA SER A 184 -0.45 14.25 14.90
C SER A 184 -1.88 14.61 14.44
N ARG A 185 -2.08 15.89 14.11
CA ARG A 185 -3.31 16.38 13.45
C ARG A 185 -3.59 15.74 12.08
N TYR A 186 -2.60 15.11 11.45
CA TYR A 186 -2.74 14.43 10.15
C TYR A 186 -2.97 12.93 10.27
N ASN A 187 -2.86 12.37 11.48
CA ASN A 187 -3.07 10.94 11.71
C ASN A 187 -4.32 10.66 12.55
N PRO A 188 -5.50 11.22 12.25
CA PRO A 188 -6.68 11.05 13.10
C PRO A 188 -7.09 9.59 13.22
N VAL A 189 -7.77 9.26 14.32
CA VAL A 189 -8.50 8.00 14.44
C VAL A 189 -9.60 7.98 13.38
N CYS A 190 -9.64 6.90 12.58
CA CYS A 190 -10.61 6.72 11.51
C CYS A 190 -11.68 5.68 11.86
N PHE A 191 -11.36 4.75 12.76
CA PHE A 191 -12.30 3.81 13.34
C PHE A 191 -11.89 3.48 14.79
N PRO A 192 -12.84 3.40 15.76
CA PRO A 192 -14.22 3.85 15.60
C PRO A 192 -14.25 5.35 15.32
N ARG A 193 -15.29 5.82 14.62
CA ARG A 193 -15.43 7.25 14.35
C ARG A 193 -15.71 7.97 15.66
N GLU A 194 -14.73 8.72 16.15
CA GLU A 194 -14.94 9.65 17.26
C GLU A 194 -15.82 10.81 16.75
N GLY A 195 -16.86 11.16 17.53
CA GLY A 195 -17.97 12.04 17.14
C GLY A 195 -17.56 13.43 16.68
#